data_AF-A0A1G8KPE6-F1
#
_entry.id   AF-A0A1G8KPE6-F1
#
_cell.length_a   1.000
_cell.length_b   1.000
_cell.length_c   1.000
_cell.angle_alpha   90.00
_cell.angle_beta   90.00
_cell.angle_gamma   90.00
#
_symmetry.space_group_name_H-M   'P 1'
#
loop_
_entity.id
_entity.type
_entity.pdbx_description
1 polymer ?
#
loop_
_entity_poly.entity_id
_entity_poly.type
_entity_poly.pdbx_seq_one_letter_code
_entity_poly.pdbx_strand_id
1 'polypeptide(L)'
;MENTLLKVGHPMTDDAAKLDQDKKGFTNFLTQHLGRKKLLVIRDAGNEEGILENLEDYAATKGYHLLYLDGEKITAQEVRALSERGAEKLLVVIKNLSKAGHLGVIEEASMFRAILDLSDPGNDELLFHQESAFLFLADENFPSTKLSTVSLTWAYESAFYDGRAFREKVLSHMERYREKVLRIKEEGTVRGKAYGHILPEKNYHENFLPLVREDLITSPYLSGIHWHRFSHHLNSSQVLGVNFFYPLLKKGELSSFLSLFGLEAPKGYDPVHLSFSKLSPVETSVRRKSCFDFHAELQGEEELYILSNYTDGCFGRAEKENFMEKYTAVYESLLLASDMIEDRFKNEAFFMEEYRYMRSLLHLKEKSRLLVLLPRENFQLREKALYFKDHVLTEKGREHFYPVVWEEVIDSLLNQLSDPELSRYYETELKDKYFRY
;
A
#
# COMPACT_ATOMS: atom_id res chain seq x y z
N MET A 1 -14.76 34.76 -5.80
CA MET A 1 -13.59 34.27 -5.06
C MET A 1 -14.11 33.68 -3.76
N GLU A 2 -14.70 32.50 -3.86
CA GLU A 2 -15.15 31.73 -2.69
C GLU A 2 -13.96 31.00 -2.11
N ASN A 3 -13.78 31.12 -0.80
CA ASN A 3 -12.76 30.45 -0.01
C ASN A 3 -12.91 28.93 -0.16
N THR A 4 -12.02 28.32 -0.94
CA THR A 4 -11.69 26.90 -0.90
C THR A 4 -10.92 26.61 0.38
N LEU A 5 -11.56 26.81 1.54
CA LEU A 5 -11.15 26.18 2.78
C LEU A 5 -11.40 24.68 2.61
N LEU A 6 -10.34 23.99 2.22
CA LEU A 6 -10.22 22.55 2.25
C LEU A 6 -10.80 22.01 3.57
N LYS A 7 -11.89 21.24 3.46
CA LYS A 7 -12.44 20.37 4.50
C LYS A 7 -11.46 19.24 4.84
N VAL A 8 -10.26 19.57 5.30
CA VAL A 8 -9.33 18.59 5.89
C VAL A 8 -9.46 18.76 7.40
N GLY A 9 -10.57 18.23 7.91
CA GLY A 9 -11.01 18.42 9.28
C GLY A 9 -11.93 17.29 9.73
N HIS A 10 -11.68 16.08 9.25
CA HIS A 10 -12.01 14.83 9.93
C HIS A 10 -10.98 13.79 9.46
N PRO A 11 -10.46 12.91 10.34
CA PRO A 11 -9.71 11.76 9.89
C PRO A 11 -10.60 11.02 8.91
N MET A 12 -10.21 10.97 7.63
CA MET A 12 -10.88 10.13 6.66
C MET A 12 -10.57 8.69 7.04
N THR A 13 -11.46 8.19 7.88
CA THR A 13 -11.96 6.84 7.94
C THR A 13 -11.88 6.23 6.55
N ASP A 14 -10.97 5.29 6.40
CA ASP A 14 -11.28 4.13 5.60
C ASP A 14 -12.58 3.57 6.21
N ASP A 15 -13.74 4.01 5.75
CA ASP A 15 -14.99 3.54 6.33
C ASP A 15 -15.26 2.13 5.81
N ALA A 16 -16.12 1.40 6.52
CA ALA A 16 -16.46 0.03 6.12
C ALA A 16 -16.96 -0.05 4.67
N ALA A 17 -17.53 1.04 4.13
CA ALA A 17 -18.00 1.13 2.75
C ALA A 17 -16.85 1.14 1.74
N LYS A 18 -15.79 1.93 1.98
CA LYS A 18 -14.58 1.94 1.14
C LYS A 18 -13.83 0.61 1.20
N LEU A 19 -13.79 -0.02 2.37
CA LEU A 19 -13.21 -1.35 2.53
C LEU A 19 -13.99 -2.44 1.78
N ASP A 20 -15.33 -2.44 1.85
CA ASP A 20 -16.18 -3.38 1.09
C ASP A 20 -16.05 -3.16 -0.42
N GLN A 21 -15.89 -1.90 -0.84
CA GLN A 21 -15.61 -1.56 -2.22
C GLN A 21 -14.26 -2.15 -2.69
N ASP A 22 -13.22 -2.07 -1.86
CA ASP A 22 -11.93 -2.59 -2.26
C ASP A 22 -11.86 -4.14 -2.19
N LYS A 23 -12.64 -4.78 -1.30
CA LYS A 23 -12.71 -6.25 -1.13
C LYS A 23 -13.33 -6.99 -2.31
N LYS A 24 -14.32 -6.41 -2.98
CA LYS A 24 -14.93 -6.96 -4.20
C LYS A 24 -14.02 -6.75 -5.43
N GLY A 25 -12.71 -6.63 -5.21
CA GLY A 25 -11.72 -5.98 -6.06
C GLY A 25 -11.90 -6.24 -7.55
N PHE A 26 -12.08 -7.49 -7.95
CA PHE A 26 -12.26 -7.81 -9.37
C PHE A 26 -13.62 -7.39 -9.93
N THR A 27 -14.73 -7.78 -9.30
CA THR A 27 -16.08 -7.39 -9.74
C THR A 27 -16.28 -5.88 -9.67
N ASN A 28 -15.70 -5.21 -8.68
CA ASN A 28 -15.75 -3.76 -8.55
C ASN A 28 -14.87 -3.07 -9.57
N PHE A 29 -13.69 -3.61 -9.88
CA PHE A 29 -12.87 -3.16 -10.99
C PHE A 29 -13.66 -3.20 -12.30
N LEU A 30 -14.32 -4.32 -12.60
CA LEU A 30 -15.19 -4.45 -13.78
C LEU A 30 -16.35 -3.43 -13.72
N THR A 31 -17.03 -3.30 -12.59
CA THR A 31 -18.15 -2.36 -12.43
C THR A 31 -17.73 -0.89 -12.59
N GLN A 32 -16.54 -0.53 -12.13
CA GLN A 32 -16.05 0.84 -12.16
C GLN A 32 -15.53 1.26 -13.54
N HIS A 33 -14.97 0.31 -14.30
CA HIS A 33 -14.21 0.63 -15.52
C HIS A 33 -14.85 0.12 -16.81
N LEU A 34 -15.62 -0.97 -16.78
CA LEU A 34 -16.23 -1.51 -17.99
C LEU A 34 -17.28 -0.54 -18.56
N GLY A 35 -17.18 -0.22 -19.84
CA GLY A 35 -17.99 0.81 -20.51
C GLY A 35 -17.53 2.26 -20.24
N ARG A 36 -16.52 2.46 -19.39
CA ARG A 36 -15.84 3.76 -19.21
C ARG A 36 -14.42 3.78 -19.73
N LYS A 37 -13.80 2.60 -19.77
CA LYS A 37 -12.45 2.34 -20.25
C LYS A 37 -12.57 1.35 -21.40
N LYS A 38 -11.86 1.65 -22.48
CA LYS A 38 -11.87 0.81 -23.69
C LYS A 38 -10.95 -0.39 -23.55
N LEU A 39 -9.96 -0.31 -22.67
CA LEU A 39 -9.00 -1.39 -22.40
C LEU A 39 -8.88 -1.68 -20.91
N LEU A 40 -9.17 -2.92 -20.52
CA LEU A 40 -8.89 -3.43 -19.19
C LEU A 40 -7.69 -4.36 -19.27
N VAL A 41 -6.73 -4.21 -18.36
CA VAL A 41 -5.58 -5.10 -18.26
C VAL A 41 -5.67 -5.83 -16.93
N ILE A 42 -5.70 -7.15 -16.97
CA ILE A 42 -5.79 -8.00 -15.79
C ILE A 42 -4.53 -8.84 -15.75
N ARG A 43 -3.72 -8.69 -14.72
CA ARG A 43 -2.56 -9.54 -14.52
C ARG A 43 -3.01 -10.93 -14.04
N ASP A 44 -2.81 -11.92 -14.89
CA ASP A 44 -2.94 -13.32 -14.58
C ASP A 44 -1.74 -13.77 -13.74
N ALA A 45 -2.02 -14.08 -12.48
CA ALA A 45 -1.05 -14.59 -11.52
C ALA A 45 -1.17 -16.11 -11.34
N GLY A 46 -1.43 -16.82 -12.43
CA GLY A 46 -1.69 -18.26 -12.41
C GLY A 46 -3.10 -18.61 -11.94
N ASN A 47 -4.06 -17.68 -12.10
CA ASN A 47 -5.47 -17.87 -11.78
C ASN A 47 -6.36 -17.50 -12.98
N GLU A 48 -5.91 -17.81 -14.19
CA GLU A 48 -6.64 -17.52 -15.43
C GLU A 48 -8.07 -18.07 -15.36
N GLU A 49 -8.23 -19.33 -14.93
CA GLU A 49 -9.53 -20.01 -14.86
C GLU A 49 -10.52 -19.27 -13.96
N GLY A 50 -10.13 -18.93 -12.72
CA GLY A 50 -11.00 -18.18 -11.81
C GLY A 50 -11.29 -16.74 -12.27
N ILE A 51 -10.37 -16.10 -12.99
CA ILE A 51 -10.62 -14.79 -13.60
C ILE A 51 -11.69 -14.92 -14.70
N LEU A 52 -11.59 -15.95 -15.52
CA LEU A 52 -12.51 -16.22 -16.62
C LEU A 52 -13.91 -16.59 -16.13
N GLU A 53 -14.03 -17.44 -15.12
CA GLU A 53 -15.31 -17.77 -14.49
C GLU A 53 -16.02 -16.50 -13.98
N ASN A 54 -15.29 -15.64 -13.25
CA ASN A 54 -15.85 -14.38 -12.77
C ASN A 54 -16.24 -13.41 -13.91
N LEU A 55 -15.50 -13.43 -15.03
CA LEU A 55 -15.82 -12.63 -16.21
C LEU A 55 -17.05 -13.14 -16.93
N GLU A 56 -17.23 -14.45 -17.05
CA GLU A 56 -18.40 -15.08 -17.64
C GLU A 56 -19.66 -14.77 -16.82
N ASP A 57 -19.59 -14.92 -15.50
CA ASP A 57 -20.68 -14.56 -14.59
C ASP A 57 -21.04 -13.07 -14.69
N TYR A 58 -20.03 -12.20 -14.72
CA TYR A 58 -20.24 -10.76 -14.85
C TYR A 58 -20.83 -10.39 -16.22
N ALA A 59 -20.31 -10.97 -17.30
CA ALA A 59 -20.78 -10.75 -18.66
C ALA A 59 -22.24 -11.18 -18.81
N ALA A 60 -22.61 -12.37 -18.33
CA ALA A 60 -23.97 -12.86 -18.32
C ALA A 60 -24.91 -11.92 -17.54
N THR A 61 -24.49 -11.49 -16.34
CA THR A 61 -25.28 -10.59 -15.49
C THR A 61 -25.50 -9.21 -16.11
N LYS A 62 -24.54 -8.71 -16.90
CA LYS A 62 -24.56 -7.36 -17.49
C LYS A 62 -24.92 -7.33 -18.97
N GLY A 63 -25.24 -8.48 -19.56
CA GLY A 63 -25.64 -8.63 -20.96
C GLY A 63 -24.51 -8.40 -21.96
N TYR A 64 -23.27 -8.75 -21.60
CA TYR A 64 -22.15 -8.75 -22.55
C TYR A 64 -22.06 -10.09 -23.29
N HIS A 65 -21.74 -10.02 -24.58
CA HIS A 65 -21.28 -11.15 -25.36
C HIS A 65 -19.76 -11.28 -25.20
N LEU A 66 -19.32 -12.34 -24.54
CA LEU A 66 -17.91 -12.61 -24.31
C LEU A 66 -17.26 -13.24 -25.55
N LEU A 67 -16.12 -12.72 -25.97
CA LEU A 67 -15.32 -13.23 -27.09
C LEU A 67 -13.89 -13.44 -26.65
N TYR A 68 -13.27 -14.48 -27.19
CA TYR A 68 -11.90 -14.84 -26.90
C TYR A 68 -11.05 -14.72 -28.15
N LEU A 69 -9.97 -13.95 -28.07
CA LEU A 69 -8.95 -13.85 -29.10
C LEU A 69 -7.62 -14.36 -28.57
N ASP A 70 -6.89 -15.08 -29.41
CA ASP A 70 -5.53 -15.53 -29.12
C ASP A 70 -4.53 -14.48 -29.61
N GLY A 71 -3.93 -13.75 -28.68
CA GLY A 71 -2.99 -12.67 -28.95
C GLY A 71 -1.73 -13.11 -29.71
N GLU A 72 -1.37 -14.41 -29.68
CA GLU A 72 -0.27 -14.91 -30.51
C GLU A 72 -0.60 -14.96 -32.01
N LYS A 73 -1.89 -14.99 -32.34
CA LYS A 73 -2.39 -15.18 -33.71
C LYS A 73 -3.25 -14.01 -34.20
N ILE A 74 -3.55 -13.06 -33.31
CA ILE A 74 -4.46 -11.97 -33.60
C ILE A 74 -3.95 -11.13 -34.78
N THR A 75 -4.83 -10.96 -35.76
CA THR A 75 -4.57 -10.16 -36.97
C THR A 75 -5.42 -8.91 -36.97
N ALA A 76 -4.97 -7.87 -37.67
CA ALA A 76 -5.77 -6.66 -37.87
C ALA A 76 -7.12 -6.96 -38.55
N GLN A 77 -7.21 -8.02 -39.36
CA GLN A 77 -8.45 -8.46 -39.99
C GLN A 77 -9.44 -9.02 -38.97
N GLU A 78 -8.99 -9.83 -38.01
CA GLU A 78 -9.84 -10.35 -36.94
C GLU A 78 -10.36 -9.23 -36.04
N VAL A 79 -9.53 -8.24 -35.71
CA VAL A 79 -9.99 -7.08 -34.93
C VAL A 79 -11.01 -6.26 -35.74
N ARG A 80 -10.80 -6.08 -37.05
CA ARG A 80 -11.76 -5.40 -37.93
C ARG A 80 -13.08 -6.15 -38.05
N ALA A 81 -13.08 -7.47 -38.10
CA ALA A 81 -14.31 -8.27 -38.16
C ALA A 81 -15.20 -8.07 -36.93
N LEU A 82 -14.65 -7.63 -35.79
CA LEU A 82 -15.46 -7.29 -34.63
C LEU A 82 -16.35 -6.06 -34.86
N SER A 83 -15.96 -5.13 -35.75
CA SER A 83 -16.78 -3.95 -36.08
C SER A 83 -18.09 -4.31 -36.79
N GLU A 84 -18.15 -5.47 -37.47
CA GLU A 84 -19.37 -5.98 -38.09
C GLU A 84 -20.44 -6.37 -37.05
N ARG A 85 -20.04 -6.49 -35.78
CA ARG A 85 -20.91 -6.78 -34.62
C ARG A 85 -21.22 -5.53 -33.79
N GLY A 86 -21.13 -4.35 -34.38
CA GLY A 86 -21.28 -3.06 -33.69
C GLY A 86 -22.57 -2.82 -32.92
N ALA A 87 -23.62 -3.62 -33.15
CA ALA A 87 -24.86 -3.56 -32.38
C ALA A 87 -24.79 -4.34 -31.05
N GLU A 88 -23.82 -5.23 -30.89
CA GLU A 88 -23.67 -6.08 -29.72
C GLU A 88 -22.77 -5.43 -28.67
N LYS A 89 -23.12 -5.65 -27.40
CA LYS A 89 -22.29 -5.28 -26.26
C LYS A 89 -21.21 -6.34 -26.06
N LEU A 90 -20.02 -6.11 -26.58
CA LEU A 90 -18.93 -7.08 -26.62
C LEU A 90 -17.95 -6.90 -25.45
N LEU A 91 -17.54 -8.02 -24.85
CA LEU A 91 -16.37 -8.07 -23.98
C LEU A 91 -15.33 -8.98 -24.65
N VAL A 92 -14.26 -8.39 -25.18
CA VAL A 92 -13.26 -9.12 -25.97
C VAL A 92 -12.04 -9.41 -25.11
N VAL A 93 -11.87 -10.66 -24.71
CA VAL A 93 -10.75 -11.16 -23.91
C VAL A 93 -9.61 -11.60 -24.84
N ILE A 94 -8.51 -10.88 -24.81
CA ILE A 94 -7.27 -11.20 -25.52
C ILE A 94 -6.37 -12.00 -24.56
N LYS A 95 -6.11 -13.26 -24.91
CA LYS A 95 -5.24 -14.18 -24.18
C LYS A 95 -3.85 -14.21 -24.78
N ASN A 96 -2.83 -14.62 -24.01
CA ASN A 96 -1.48 -14.92 -24.51
C ASN A 96 -0.76 -13.79 -25.28
N LEU A 97 -1.24 -12.55 -25.26
CA LEU A 97 -0.59 -11.48 -26.03
C LEU A 97 0.86 -11.27 -25.61
N SER A 98 1.18 -11.40 -24.33
CA SER A 98 2.55 -11.26 -23.84
C SER A 98 3.49 -12.40 -24.30
N LYS A 99 2.92 -13.50 -24.80
CA LYS A 99 3.66 -14.61 -25.42
C LYS A 99 3.82 -14.44 -26.92
N ALA A 100 3.22 -13.40 -27.51
CA ALA A 100 3.42 -13.05 -28.91
C ALA A 100 4.87 -12.54 -29.09
N GLY A 101 5.83 -13.47 -29.18
CA GLY A 101 7.26 -13.17 -29.25
C GLY A 101 7.69 -12.37 -30.49
N HIS A 102 6.75 -12.06 -31.38
CA HIS A 102 6.92 -11.19 -32.53
C HIS A 102 6.51 -9.73 -32.28
N LEU A 103 5.94 -9.39 -31.11
CA LEU A 103 5.54 -8.04 -30.75
C LEU A 103 6.54 -7.48 -29.72
N GLY A 104 7.40 -6.55 -30.13
CA GLY A 104 8.13 -5.69 -29.21
C GLY A 104 7.20 -4.66 -28.54
N VAL A 105 7.68 -3.96 -27.50
CA VAL A 105 6.89 -2.93 -26.76
C VAL A 105 6.22 -1.90 -27.69
N ILE A 106 6.87 -1.54 -28.80
CA ILE A 106 6.35 -0.60 -29.81
C ILE A 106 5.22 -1.23 -30.63
N GLU A 107 5.30 -2.52 -30.92
CA GLU A 107 4.29 -3.26 -31.70
C GLU A 107 3.09 -3.62 -30.84
N GLU A 108 3.29 -3.95 -29.56
CA GLU A 108 2.22 -4.03 -28.55
C GLU A 108 1.47 -2.70 -28.47
N ALA A 109 2.19 -1.57 -28.32
CA ALA A 109 1.58 -0.25 -28.28
C ALA A 109 0.83 0.10 -29.59
N SER A 110 1.32 -0.35 -30.73
CA SER A 110 0.67 -0.15 -32.04
C SER A 110 -0.59 -1.00 -32.20
N MET A 111 -0.59 -2.24 -31.71
CA MET A 111 -1.77 -3.09 -31.69
C MET A 111 -2.82 -2.56 -30.71
N PHE A 112 -2.42 -2.13 -29.52
CA PHE A 112 -3.33 -1.45 -28.58
C PHE A 112 -3.88 -0.15 -29.17
N ARG A 113 -3.06 0.60 -29.91
CA ARG A 113 -3.54 1.77 -30.64
C ARG A 113 -4.56 1.39 -31.70
N ALA A 114 -4.32 0.34 -32.48
CA ALA A 114 -5.31 -0.15 -33.45
C ALA A 114 -6.63 -0.57 -32.77
N ILE A 115 -6.56 -1.23 -31.61
CA ILE A 115 -7.73 -1.57 -30.79
C ILE A 115 -8.46 -0.30 -30.29
N LEU A 116 -7.73 0.72 -29.84
CA LEU A 116 -8.28 1.99 -29.37
C LEU A 116 -8.88 2.82 -30.52
N ASP A 117 -8.23 2.85 -31.68
CA ASP A 117 -8.69 3.55 -32.89
C ASP A 117 -9.96 2.88 -33.46
N LEU A 118 -10.10 1.56 -33.32
CA LEU A 118 -11.31 0.79 -33.66
C LEU A 118 -12.47 1.00 -32.68
N SER A 119 -12.21 1.59 -31.51
CA SER A 119 -13.20 1.87 -30.49
C SER A 119 -13.44 3.38 -30.31
N ASP A 120 -12.91 4.22 -31.19
CA ASP A 120 -13.13 5.67 -31.21
C ASP A 120 -14.51 6.02 -31.82
N PRO A 121 -15.44 6.61 -31.05
CA PRO A 121 -16.74 7.02 -31.59
C PRO A 121 -16.67 8.14 -32.63
N GLY A 122 -15.52 8.83 -32.80
CA GLY A 122 -15.30 9.77 -33.90
C GLY A 122 -14.92 9.10 -35.24
N ASN A 123 -14.75 7.77 -35.25
CA ASN A 123 -14.42 6.98 -36.43
C ASN A 123 -15.70 6.28 -36.94
N ASP A 124 -16.52 7.04 -37.69
CA ASP A 124 -17.87 6.64 -38.15
C ASP A 124 -17.91 5.33 -38.97
N GLU A 125 -16.76 4.84 -39.47
CA GLU A 125 -16.68 3.62 -40.28
C GLU A 125 -16.54 2.32 -39.45
N LEU A 126 -16.25 2.42 -38.14
CA LEU A 126 -15.87 1.27 -37.30
C LEU A 126 -16.59 1.33 -35.94
N LEU A 127 -17.93 1.31 -35.98
CA LEU A 127 -18.75 1.40 -34.77
C LEU A 127 -18.64 0.15 -33.90
N PHE A 128 -17.81 0.20 -32.87
CA PHE A 128 -17.95 -0.65 -31.69
C PHE A 128 -19.09 -0.11 -30.82
N HIS A 129 -19.96 -0.97 -30.30
CA HIS A 129 -20.95 -0.54 -29.30
C HIS A 129 -20.24 0.20 -28.15
N GLN A 130 -20.73 1.37 -27.75
CA GLN A 130 -19.99 2.28 -26.84
C GLN A 130 -19.64 1.66 -25.48
N GLU A 131 -20.43 0.68 -25.02
CA GLU A 131 -20.20 -0.02 -23.77
C GLU A 131 -19.25 -1.22 -23.88
N SER A 132 -18.82 -1.57 -25.09
CA SER A 132 -17.90 -2.68 -25.33
C SER A 132 -16.49 -2.35 -24.85
N ALA A 133 -15.75 -3.38 -24.44
CA ALA A 133 -14.38 -3.20 -23.97
C ALA A 133 -13.50 -4.37 -24.39
N PHE A 134 -12.21 -4.08 -24.50
CA PHE A 134 -11.16 -5.08 -24.62
C PHE A 134 -10.60 -5.36 -23.25
N LEU A 135 -10.31 -6.63 -23.01
CA LEU A 135 -9.74 -7.10 -21.77
C LEU A 135 -8.52 -7.93 -22.12
N PHE A 136 -7.39 -7.60 -21.52
CA PHE A 136 -6.13 -8.26 -21.77
C PHE A 136 -5.68 -9.04 -20.53
N LEU A 137 -5.51 -10.35 -20.66
CA LEU A 137 -4.93 -11.21 -19.63
C LEU A 137 -3.39 -11.16 -19.74
N ALA A 138 -2.81 -10.27 -18.96
CA ALA A 138 -1.39 -9.97 -18.91
C ALA A 138 -0.64 -10.99 -18.06
N ASP A 139 0.55 -11.41 -18.48
CA ASP A 139 1.42 -12.18 -17.59
C ASP A 139 2.01 -11.34 -16.44
N GLU A 140 2.67 -12.02 -15.50
CA GLU A 140 3.27 -11.40 -14.32
C GLU A 140 4.31 -10.31 -14.63
N ASN A 141 4.99 -10.42 -15.77
CA ASN A 141 6.06 -9.52 -16.19
C ASN A 141 5.58 -8.40 -17.11
N PHE A 142 4.30 -8.37 -17.46
CA PHE A 142 3.74 -7.36 -18.34
C PHE A 142 3.99 -5.95 -17.79
N PRO A 143 4.60 -5.05 -18.60
CA PRO A 143 5.10 -3.77 -18.13
C PRO A 143 4.00 -2.69 -18.13
N SER A 144 2.91 -2.92 -17.40
CA SER A 144 1.73 -2.04 -17.38
C SER A 144 2.07 -0.56 -17.15
N THR A 145 2.98 -0.26 -16.23
CA THR A 145 3.43 1.12 -15.93
C THR A 145 4.30 1.75 -17.01
N LYS A 146 4.96 0.95 -17.87
CA LYS A 146 5.70 1.48 -19.03
C LYS A 146 4.78 1.77 -20.20
N LEU A 147 3.66 1.06 -20.34
CA LEU A 147 2.73 1.33 -21.45
C LEU A 147 1.96 2.64 -21.24
N SER A 148 1.63 2.98 -19.98
CA SER A 148 1.04 4.29 -19.65
C SER A 148 1.97 5.47 -19.95
N THR A 149 3.29 5.27 -19.96
CA THR A 149 4.24 6.35 -20.30
C THR A 149 4.50 6.49 -21.79
N VAL A 150 4.13 5.48 -22.58
CA VAL A 150 4.34 5.46 -24.05
C VAL A 150 3.19 6.11 -24.81
N SER A 151 1.98 6.17 -24.23
CA SER A 151 0.83 6.84 -24.85
C SER A 151 -0.12 7.44 -23.82
N LEU A 152 -0.34 8.75 -23.91
CA LEU A 152 -1.32 9.46 -23.07
C LEU A 152 -2.74 8.89 -23.27
N THR A 153 -3.12 8.56 -24.51
CA THR A 153 -4.40 7.91 -24.80
C THR A 153 -4.54 6.60 -24.03
N TRP A 154 -3.47 5.82 -23.92
CA TRP A 154 -3.47 4.56 -23.18
C TRP A 154 -3.64 4.79 -21.68
N ALA A 155 -2.96 5.79 -21.11
CA ALA A 155 -3.11 6.16 -19.70
C ALA A 155 -4.55 6.61 -19.35
N TYR A 156 -5.25 7.28 -20.26
CA TYR A 156 -6.63 7.73 -20.04
C TYR A 156 -7.69 6.67 -20.36
N GLU A 157 -7.46 5.80 -21.34
CA GLU A 157 -8.46 4.82 -21.83
C GLU A 157 -8.33 3.43 -21.21
N SER A 158 -7.28 3.19 -20.41
CA SER A 158 -7.05 1.90 -19.75
C SER A 158 -7.31 1.90 -18.24
N ALA A 159 -7.51 0.70 -17.70
CA ALA A 159 -7.46 0.41 -16.27
C ALA A 159 -6.76 -0.93 -16.02
N PHE A 160 -6.09 -1.05 -14.88
CA PHE A 160 -5.27 -2.23 -14.54
C PHE A 160 -5.75 -2.90 -13.25
N TYR A 161 -5.82 -4.23 -13.26
CA TYR A 161 -6.12 -5.06 -12.10
C TYR A 161 -5.03 -6.11 -11.89
N ASP A 162 -4.59 -6.28 -10.64
CA ASP A 162 -3.66 -7.32 -10.22
C ASP A 162 -4.31 -8.12 -9.10
N GLY A 163 -4.61 -9.40 -9.36
CA GLY A 163 -5.34 -10.28 -8.44
C GLY A 163 -4.49 -10.90 -7.34
N ARG A 164 -3.17 -10.69 -7.32
CA ARG A 164 -2.28 -11.26 -6.29
C ARG A 164 -2.61 -10.72 -4.91
N ALA A 165 -2.24 -11.47 -3.88
CA ALA A 165 -2.32 -10.92 -2.53
C ALA A 165 -1.35 -9.73 -2.41
N PHE A 166 -1.74 -8.68 -1.67
CA PHE A 166 -0.92 -7.48 -1.50
C PHE A 166 0.55 -7.78 -1.15
N ARG A 167 0.76 -8.72 -0.21
CA ARG A 167 2.11 -9.15 0.18
C ARG A 167 2.90 -9.65 -1.03
N GLU A 168 2.32 -10.52 -1.84
CA GLU A 168 3.00 -11.07 -3.02
C GLU A 168 3.37 -9.98 -4.02
N LYS A 169 2.46 -9.03 -4.30
CA LYS A 169 2.73 -7.87 -5.18
C LYS A 169 3.96 -7.11 -4.71
N VAL A 170 4.01 -6.79 -3.42
CA VAL A 170 5.15 -6.07 -2.84
C VAL A 170 6.43 -6.90 -2.90
N LEU A 171 6.40 -8.19 -2.55
CA LEU A 171 7.60 -9.02 -2.58
C LEU A 171 8.17 -9.14 -4.00
N SER A 172 7.33 -9.40 -5.01
CA SER A 172 7.75 -9.44 -6.41
C SER A 172 8.27 -8.09 -6.90
N HIS A 173 7.65 -6.98 -6.48
CA HIS A 173 8.16 -5.65 -6.77
C HIS A 173 9.55 -5.43 -6.16
N MET A 174 9.74 -5.79 -4.89
CA MET A 174 11.01 -5.60 -4.18
C MET A 174 12.16 -6.42 -4.78
N GLU A 175 11.88 -7.63 -5.26
CA GLU A 175 12.84 -8.43 -6.03
C GLU A 175 13.27 -7.70 -7.31
N ARG A 176 12.29 -7.20 -8.09
CA ARG A 176 12.59 -6.39 -9.29
C ARG A 176 13.35 -5.12 -8.94
N TYR A 177 13.01 -4.45 -7.84
CA TYR A 177 13.68 -3.25 -7.36
C TYR A 177 15.15 -3.56 -7.04
N ARG A 178 15.43 -4.65 -6.31
CA ARG A 178 16.80 -5.10 -6.03
C ARG A 178 17.62 -5.27 -7.31
N GLU A 179 17.09 -5.98 -8.29
CA GLU A 179 17.86 -6.33 -9.48
C GLU A 179 17.99 -5.17 -10.46
N LYS A 180 16.90 -4.44 -10.69
CA LYS A 180 16.81 -3.43 -11.75
C LYS A 180 17.21 -2.04 -11.27
N VAL A 181 16.91 -1.69 -10.02
CA VAL A 181 17.22 -0.37 -9.45
C VAL A 181 18.54 -0.43 -8.67
N LEU A 182 18.66 -1.34 -7.70
CA LEU A 182 19.88 -1.45 -6.88
C LEU A 182 21.03 -2.17 -7.60
N ARG A 183 20.76 -2.85 -8.72
CA ARG A 183 21.74 -3.63 -9.49
C ARG A 183 22.41 -4.75 -8.68
N ILE A 184 21.69 -5.28 -7.69
CA ILE A 184 22.14 -6.39 -6.85
C ILE A 184 21.50 -7.68 -7.38
N LYS A 185 22.32 -8.59 -7.89
CA LYS A 185 21.87 -9.91 -8.41
C LYS A 185 21.80 -10.98 -7.33
N GLU A 186 22.53 -10.81 -6.24
CA GLU A 186 22.61 -11.79 -5.16
C GLU A 186 21.39 -11.70 -4.23
N GLU A 187 20.82 -12.84 -3.89
CA GLU A 187 19.74 -12.98 -2.91
C GLU A 187 20.27 -13.02 -1.48
N GLY A 188 19.60 -12.31 -0.58
CA GLY A 188 19.74 -12.53 0.85
C GLY A 188 19.06 -13.82 1.28
N THR A 189 19.50 -14.37 2.42
CA THR A 189 18.98 -15.63 2.95
C THR A 189 18.43 -15.46 4.36
N VAL A 190 17.35 -16.17 4.66
CA VAL A 190 16.81 -16.29 6.02
C VAL A 190 16.71 -17.77 6.34
N ARG A 191 17.40 -18.20 7.41
CA ARG A 191 17.46 -19.60 7.84
C ARG A 191 17.86 -20.56 6.71
N GLY A 192 18.82 -20.15 5.88
CA GLY A 192 19.36 -20.94 4.77
C GLY A 192 18.51 -20.95 3.49
N LYS A 193 17.34 -20.30 3.48
CA LYS A 193 16.52 -20.15 2.28
C LYS A 193 16.72 -18.76 1.67
N ALA A 194 16.96 -18.71 0.36
CA ALA A 194 17.12 -17.48 -0.40
C ALA A 194 15.76 -16.86 -0.77
N TYR A 195 15.71 -15.53 -0.83
CA TYR A 195 14.50 -14.78 -1.17
C TYR A 195 14.84 -13.54 -2.01
N GLY A 196 14.11 -13.35 -3.12
CA GLY A 196 14.30 -12.23 -4.06
C GLY A 196 14.21 -10.82 -3.45
N HIS A 197 13.30 -10.62 -2.49
CA HIS A 197 13.07 -9.32 -1.83
C HIS A 197 14.02 -9.04 -0.66
N ILE A 198 14.98 -9.93 -0.37
CA ILE A 198 15.92 -9.79 0.74
C ILE A 198 17.30 -9.47 0.17
N LEU A 199 17.95 -8.44 0.74
CA LEU A 199 19.33 -8.10 0.39
C LEU A 199 20.31 -9.01 1.13
N PRO A 200 21.46 -9.35 0.54
CA PRO A 200 22.59 -9.88 1.30
C PRO A 200 22.92 -8.93 2.47
N GLU A 201 23.23 -9.46 3.66
CA GLU A 201 23.43 -8.63 4.86
C GLU A 201 24.52 -7.54 4.66
N LYS A 202 25.57 -7.85 3.89
CA LYS A 202 26.62 -6.88 3.52
C LYS A 202 26.09 -5.65 2.77
N ASN A 203 24.94 -5.78 2.11
CA ASN A 203 24.28 -4.74 1.34
C ASN A 203 23.11 -4.08 2.10
N TYR A 204 22.93 -4.29 3.41
CA TYR A 204 21.75 -3.78 4.11
C TYR A 204 21.54 -2.25 3.98
N HIS A 205 22.63 -1.48 3.88
CA HIS A 205 22.60 -0.02 3.69
C HIS A 205 21.88 0.39 2.39
N GLU A 206 21.86 -0.49 1.39
CA GLU A 206 21.15 -0.27 0.12
C GLU A 206 19.63 -0.27 0.30
N ASN A 207 19.12 -0.76 1.43
CA ASN A 207 17.72 -0.64 1.79
C ASN A 207 17.33 0.79 2.20
N PHE A 208 18.28 1.68 2.46
CA PHE A 208 17.97 3.09 2.75
C PHE A 208 18.04 3.89 1.46
N LEU A 209 17.07 4.80 1.28
CA LEU A 209 17.04 5.70 0.13
C LEU A 209 18.12 6.79 0.29
N PRO A 210 18.60 7.41 -0.81
CA PRO A 210 19.74 8.33 -0.81
C PRO A 210 19.75 9.36 0.32
N LEU A 211 18.66 10.11 0.52
CA LEU A 211 18.57 11.15 1.57
C LEU A 211 18.78 10.65 3.00
N VAL A 212 18.53 9.35 3.24
CA VAL A 212 18.72 8.70 4.53
C VAL A 212 20.07 8.00 4.60
N ARG A 213 20.43 7.28 3.54
CA ARG A 213 21.61 6.41 3.48
C ARG A 213 22.90 7.15 3.80
N GLU A 214 23.05 8.36 3.29
CA GLU A 214 24.22 9.21 3.48
C GLU A 214 24.45 9.57 4.96
N ASP A 215 23.38 9.57 5.75
CA ASP A 215 23.39 10.07 7.13
C ASP A 215 23.23 8.97 8.18
N LEU A 216 23.15 7.70 7.78
CA LEU A 216 22.86 6.57 8.69
C LEU A 216 23.75 6.53 9.93
N ILE A 217 25.01 6.93 9.78
CA ILE A 217 26.03 6.88 10.83
C ILE A 217 26.24 8.26 11.47
N THR A 218 26.10 9.33 10.69
CA THR A 218 26.48 10.69 11.11
C THR A 218 25.34 11.44 11.79
N SER A 219 24.08 11.08 11.48
CA SER A 219 22.93 11.77 12.04
C SER A 219 22.70 11.41 13.50
N PRO A 220 22.48 12.41 14.39
CA PRO A 220 22.15 12.14 15.77
C PRO A 220 20.77 11.46 15.93
N TYR A 221 19.91 11.54 14.92
CA TYR A 221 18.62 10.83 14.90
C TYR A 221 18.77 9.34 14.54
N LEU A 222 19.80 8.97 13.77
CA LEU A 222 19.94 7.62 13.20
C LEU A 222 21.01 6.76 13.89
N SER A 223 22.08 7.39 14.39
CA SER A 223 23.26 6.72 14.95
C SER A 223 22.99 5.86 16.20
N GLY A 224 21.87 6.09 16.90
CA GLY A 224 21.46 5.32 18.08
C GLY A 224 20.34 4.30 17.84
N ILE A 225 19.86 4.13 16.60
CA ILE A 225 18.72 3.26 16.30
C ILE A 225 19.07 1.79 16.51
N HIS A 226 18.22 1.07 17.25
CA HIS A 226 18.29 -0.39 17.31
C HIS A 226 17.61 -1.01 16.09
N TRP A 227 18.40 -1.29 15.06
CA TRP A 227 17.91 -1.92 13.84
C TRP A 227 17.41 -3.34 14.09
N HIS A 228 16.24 -3.64 13.54
CA HIS A 228 15.74 -5.02 13.54
C HIS A 228 16.71 -5.90 12.75
N ARG A 229 16.87 -7.16 13.18
CA ARG A 229 17.69 -8.15 12.45
C ARG A 229 17.32 -8.34 10.96
N PHE A 230 16.14 -7.87 10.57
CA PHE A 230 15.60 -7.95 9.21
C PHE A 230 15.58 -6.57 8.51
N SER A 231 16.39 -5.62 8.97
CA SER A 231 16.56 -4.32 8.30
C SER A 231 17.11 -4.45 6.87
N HIS A 232 17.67 -5.59 6.49
CA HIS A 232 18.09 -5.91 5.13
C HIS A 232 16.96 -6.47 4.24
N HIS A 233 15.74 -6.66 4.77
CA HIS A 233 14.58 -7.02 3.98
C HIS A 233 13.99 -5.76 3.35
N LEU A 234 13.82 -5.73 2.02
CA LEU A 234 13.38 -4.51 1.32
C LEU A 234 11.96 -4.05 1.70
N ASN A 235 11.14 -4.96 2.21
CA ASN A 235 9.80 -4.70 2.76
C ASN A 235 9.78 -4.43 4.28
N SER A 236 10.92 -4.11 4.90
CA SER A 236 11.02 -3.76 6.33
C SER A 236 10.25 -2.48 6.63
N SER A 237 9.26 -2.56 7.53
CA SER A 237 8.45 -1.40 7.93
C SER A 237 9.23 -0.38 8.77
N GLN A 238 10.19 -0.82 9.58
CA GLN A 238 11.11 0.06 10.30
C GLN A 238 11.91 0.92 9.31
N VAL A 239 12.42 0.31 8.23
CA VAL A 239 13.19 1.03 7.21
C VAL A 239 12.29 1.93 6.36
N LEU A 240 11.05 1.52 6.08
CA LEU A 240 10.04 2.40 5.48
C LEU A 240 9.78 3.63 6.36
N GLY A 241 9.56 3.45 7.66
CA GLY A 241 9.36 4.54 8.62
C GLY A 241 10.54 5.51 8.63
N VAL A 242 11.77 5.01 8.62
CA VAL A 242 12.97 5.86 8.56
C VAL A 242 13.08 6.58 7.21
N ASN A 243 12.91 5.88 6.09
CA ASN A 243 12.88 6.48 4.75
C ASN A 243 11.77 7.53 4.62
N PHE A 244 10.67 7.41 5.35
CA PHE A 244 9.61 8.40 5.35
C PHE A 244 9.92 9.58 6.27
N PHE A 245 10.17 9.38 7.57
CA PHE A 245 10.24 10.50 8.52
C PHE A 245 11.59 11.22 8.54
N TYR A 246 12.71 10.53 8.26
CA TYR A 246 14.02 11.17 8.38
C TYR A 246 14.21 12.33 7.40
N PRO A 247 13.79 12.23 6.13
CA PRO A 247 13.83 13.37 5.21
C PRO A 247 13.04 14.60 5.70
N LEU A 248 11.88 14.41 6.35
CA LEU A 248 11.13 15.53 6.98
C LEU A 248 11.95 16.22 8.07
N LEU A 249 12.64 15.45 8.90
CA LEU A 249 13.50 16.01 9.94
C LEU A 249 14.69 16.77 9.34
N LYS A 250 15.39 16.13 8.39
CA LYS A 250 16.57 16.68 7.72
C LYS A 250 16.27 18.00 7.02
N LYS A 251 15.05 18.15 6.50
CA LYS A 251 14.59 19.32 5.74
C LYS A 251 13.74 20.31 6.55
N GLY A 252 13.46 20.02 7.83
CA GLY A 252 12.66 20.89 8.69
C GLY A 252 11.15 20.90 8.38
N GLU A 253 10.65 19.89 7.67
CA GLU A 253 9.29 19.81 7.11
C GLU A 253 8.35 18.88 7.92
N LEU A 254 8.75 18.44 9.12
CA LEU A 254 7.89 17.60 9.97
C LEU A 254 6.55 18.27 10.32
N SER A 255 6.52 19.60 10.46
CA SER A 255 5.30 20.37 10.73
C SER A 255 4.25 20.17 9.63
N SER A 256 4.68 20.04 8.38
CA SER A 256 3.81 19.79 7.20
C SER A 256 3.17 18.40 7.23
N PHE A 257 3.79 17.45 7.94
CA PHE A 257 3.16 16.15 8.23
C PHE A 257 2.21 16.23 9.43
N LEU A 258 2.61 16.92 10.50
CA LEU A 258 1.81 17.02 11.73
C LEU A 258 0.50 17.81 11.52
N SER A 259 0.53 18.85 10.69
CA SER A 259 -0.64 19.64 10.29
C SER A 259 -1.73 18.80 9.63
N LEU A 260 -1.40 17.69 8.94
CA LEU A 260 -2.38 16.76 8.36
C LEU A 260 -3.33 16.19 9.41
N PHE A 261 -2.88 16.11 10.65
CA PHE A 261 -3.63 15.55 11.78
C PHE A 261 -4.06 16.62 12.79
N GLY A 262 -3.92 17.90 12.44
CA GLY A 262 -4.17 19.01 13.36
C GLY A 262 -3.25 19.00 14.58
N LEU A 263 -2.03 18.49 14.43
CA LEU A 263 -1.02 18.41 15.49
C LEU A 263 -0.05 19.58 15.40
N GLU A 264 0.27 20.15 16.55
CA GLU A 264 1.29 21.19 16.64
C GLU A 264 2.69 20.59 16.64
N ALA A 265 3.64 21.33 16.07
CA ALA A 265 5.03 20.92 15.99
C ALA A 265 5.64 20.69 17.40
N PRO A 266 6.64 19.79 17.53
CA PRO A 266 7.33 19.54 18.79
C PRO A 266 7.97 20.80 19.37
N LYS A 267 8.29 20.77 20.68
CA LYS A 267 8.99 21.85 21.41
C LYS A 267 10.39 22.18 20.82
N GLY A 268 10.88 21.34 19.92
CA GLY A 268 12.06 21.54 19.09
C GLY A 268 12.29 20.34 18.18
N TYR A 269 12.99 20.54 17.07
CA TYR A 269 13.45 19.45 16.20
C TYR A 269 14.80 18.96 16.74
N ASP A 270 14.75 18.26 17.87
CA ASP A 270 15.93 17.72 18.56
C ASP A 270 15.74 16.23 18.88
N PRO A 271 16.79 15.39 18.83
CA PRO A 271 16.69 13.96 19.11
C PRO A 271 16.23 13.59 20.53
N VAL A 272 16.23 14.54 21.48
CA VAL A 272 15.63 14.31 22.81
C VAL A 272 14.11 14.12 22.71
N HIS A 273 13.45 14.88 21.83
CA HIS A 273 11.99 14.89 21.67
C HIS A 273 11.52 14.07 20.46
N LEU A 274 12.42 13.71 19.55
CA LEU A 274 12.11 12.99 18.32
C LEU A 274 13.00 11.76 18.21
N SER A 275 12.40 10.58 18.09
CA SER A 275 13.17 9.34 18.03
C SER A 275 12.58 8.29 17.11
N PHE A 276 13.48 7.56 16.46
CA PHE A 276 13.14 6.35 15.72
C PHE A 276 13.25 5.13 16.61
N SER A 277 12.43 4.12 16.36
CA SER A 277 12.49 2.84 17.08
C SER A 277 12.38 2.99 18.61
N LYS A 278 11.45 3.85 19.04
CA LYS A 278 11.19 4.13 20.46
C LYS A 278 10.67 2.87 21.14
N LEU A 279 11.43 2.36 22.11
CA LEU A 279 10.96 1.26 22.93
C LEU A 279 9.82 1.73 23.85
N SER A 280 8.84 0.84 24.06
CA SER A 280 7.70 1.09 24.94
C SER A 280 8.16 1.59 26.32
N PRO A 281 7.68 2.77 26.76
CA PRO A 281 7.97 3.28 28.09
C PRO A 281 7.14 2.60 29.18
N VAL A 282 5.99 1.99 28.83
CA VAL A 282 5.10 1.34 29.79
C VAL A 282 5.46 -0.12 30.06
N GLU A 283 6.18 -0.78 29.15
CA GLU A 283 6.65 -2.14 29.36
C GLU A 283 7.89 -2.17 30.26
N THR A 284 7.72 -2.64 31.50
CA THR A 284 8.80 -2.74 32.50
C THR A 284 9.62 -4.03 32.40
N SER A 285 9.22 -4.99 31.56
CA SER A 285 9.92 -6.28 31.46
C SER A 285 11.34 -6.13 30.89
N VAL A 286 12.28 -6.93 31.42
CA VAL A 286 13.60 -7.18 30.80
C VAL A 286 13.53 -7.93 29.46
N ARG A 287 12.39 -8.54 29.13
CA ARG A 287 12.13 -9.15 27.80
C ARG A 287 11.88 -8.09 26.73
N ARG A 288 11.97 -8.47 25.44
CA ARG A 288 11.77 -7.60 24.28
C ARG A 288 10.51 -6.73 24.41
N LYS A 289 10.70 -5.40 24.41
CA LYS A 289 9.63 -4.40 24.47
C LYS A 289 8.98 -4.18 23.10
N SER A 290 7.77 -3.64 23.07
CA SER A 290 7.23 -3.03 21.85
C SER A 290 8.12 -1.89 21.38
N CYS A 291 8.12 -1.65 20.08
CA CYS A 291 8.93 -0.63 19.44
C CYS A 291 8.01 0.15 18.49
N PHE A 292 8.00 1.47 18.61
CA PHE A 292 7.33 2.37 17.70
C PHE A 292 8.33 2.84 16.64
N ASP A 293 7.94 2.82 15.38
CA ASP A 293 8.85 3.16 14.28
C ASP A 293 9.28 4.63 14.36
N PHE A 294 8.38 5.50 14.79
CA PHE A 294 8.66 6.90 15.08
C PHE A 294 7.91 7.37 16.34
N HIS A 295 8.52 8.30 17.07
CA HIS A 295 7.99 8.92 18.27
C HIS A 295 8.31 10.42 18.27
N ALA A 296 7.33 11.22 18.67
CA ALA A 296 7.50 12.65 18.87
C ALA A 296 6.83 13.13 20.17
N GLU A 297 7.54 13.93 20.96
CA GLU A 297 6.97 14.73 22.05
C GLU A 297 6.53 16.08 21.47
N LEU A 298 5.21 16.28 21.40
CA LEU A 298 4.57 17.48 20.86
C LEU A 298 4.51 18.60 21.90
N GLN A 299 4.04 19.78 21.49
CA GLN A 299 3.69 20.83 22.44
C GLN A 299 2.63 20.34 23.45
N GLY A 300 2.65 20.91 24.66
CA GLY A 300 1.75 20.49 25.74
C GLY A 300 2.08 19.17 26.46
N GLU A 301 3.26 18.58 26.16
CA GLU A 301 3.68 17.24 26.67
C GLU A 301 2.80 16.11 26.12
N GLU A 302 2.25 16.30 24.92
CA GLU A 302 1.51 15.26 24.22
C GLU A 302 2.48 14.32 23.50
N GLU A 303 2.27 13.01 23.64
CA GLU A 303 3.11 11.98 23.05
C GLU A 303 2.48 11.43 21.77
N LEU A 304 3.19 11.52 20.64
CA LEU A 304 2.77 10.88 19.38
C LEU A 304 3.58 9.61 19.17
N TYR A 305 2.90 8.47 19.15
CA TYR A 305 3.45 7.18 18.79
C TYR A 305 3.01 6.80 17.38
N ILE A 306 3.96 6.39 16.53
CA ILE A 306 3.67 5.97 15.16
C ILE A 306 4.11 4.54 14.93
N LEU A 307 3.17 3.73 14.41
CA LEU A 307 3.43 2.38 13.92
C LEU A 307 3.28 2.35 12.41
N SER A 308 4.36 1.95 11.75
CA SER A 308 4.42 1.67 10.33
C SER A 308 4.19 0.19 10.13
N ASN A 309 3.06 -0.15 9.51
CA ASN A 309 2.84 -1.49 9.02
C ASN A 309 2.84 -1.47 7.50
N TYR A 310 3.42 -2.51 6.92
CA TYR A 310 3.54 -2.61 5.48
C TYR A 310 3.01 -3.98 5.02
N THR A 311 3.87 -4.99 4.89
CA THR A 311 3.51 -6.30 4.34
C THR A 311 3.14 -7.37 5.37
N ASP A 312 2.94 -7.00 6.63
CA ASP A 312 2.50 -7.93 7.67
C ASP A 312 1.10 -8.46 7.30
N GLY A 313 0.95 -9.80 7.27
CA GLY A 313 -0.29 -10.44 6.81
C GLY A 313 -1.44 -10.30 7.82
N CYS A 314 -1.12 -10.39 9.11
CA CYS A 314 -2.00 -10.07 10.24
C CYS A 314 -1.09 -9.80 11.45
N PHE A 315 -1.59 -9.04 12.41
CA PHE A 315 -0.92 -8.89 13.70
C PHE A 315 -0.91 -10.24 14.41
N GLY A 316 0.27 -10.85 14.55
CA GLY A 316 0.41 -12.21 15.06
C GLY A 316 -0.14 -12.42 16.47
N ARG A 317 -0.69 -13.62 16.69
CA ARG A 317 -1.07 -14.16 17.99
C ARG A 317 0.18 -14.44 18.83
N ALA A 318 0.06 -14.37 20.16
CA ALA A 318 1.12 -14.82 21.05
C ALA A 318 1.31 -16.36 20.97
N GLU A 319 2.55 -16.85 20.95
CA GLU A 319 2.85 -18.29 21.17
C GLU A 319 2.73 -18.58 22.68
N LYS A 320 1.97 -19.61 23.08
CA LYS A 320 1.31 -19.63 24.40
C LYS A 320 2.19 -19.47 25.64
N GLU A 321 3.32 -20.15 25.77
CA GLU A 321 3.91 -20.33 27.12
C GLU A 321 4.73 -19.13 27.62
N ASN A 322 5.54 -18.47 26.77
CA ASN A 322 6.41 -17.37 27.18
C ASN A 322 5.71 -16.00 27.30
N PHE A 323 4.48 -15.90 26.82
CA PHE A 323 3.75 -14.64 26.73
C PHE A 323 2.79 -14.43 27.90
N MET A 324 2.33 -15.52 28.52
CA MET A 324 1.50 -15.54 29.73
C MET A 324 2.16 -14.82 30.91
N GLU A 325 3.39 -15.19 31.24
CA GLU A 325 4.13 -14.54 32.33
C GLU A 325 4.26 -13.03 32.12
N LYS A 326 4.51 -12.61 30.86
CA LYS A 326 4.64 -11.19 30.53
C LYS A 326 3.31 -10.46 30.62
N TYR A 327 2.20 -11.12 30.28
CA TYR A 327 0.87 -10.54 30.46
C TYR A 327 0.56 -10.31 31.93
N THR A 328 0.66 -11.34 32.76
CA THR A 328 0.39 -11.23 34.20
C THR A 328 1.32 -10.21 34.86
N ALA A 329 2.60 -10.18 34.49
CA ALA A 329 3.58 -9.29 35.12
C ALA A 329 3.49 -7.82 34.66
N VAL A 330 2.96 -7.54 33.47
CA VAL A 330 3.04 -6.20 32.85
C VAL A 330 1.70 -5.73 32.31
N TYR A 331 1.06 -6.52 31.45
CA TYR A 331 -0.06 -6.03 30.65
C TYR A 331 -1.40 -6.08 31.37
N GLU A 332 -1.61 -7.01 32.28
CA GLU A 332 -2.90 -7.17 32.98
C GLU A 332 -3.29 -5.90 33.75
N SER A 333 -2.37 -5.37 34.56
CA SER A 333 -2.61 -4.14 35.33
C SER A 333 -2.81 -2.92 34.43
N LEU A 334 -2.02 -2.79 33.36
CA LEU A 334 -2.17 -1.72 32.37
C LEU A 334 -3.52 -1.79 31.64
N LEU A 335 -3.95 -2.99 31.27
CA LEU A 335 -5.21 -3.23 30.59
C LEU A 335 -6.41 -2.89 31.47
N LEU A 336 -6.39 -3.36 32.72
CA LEU A 336 -7.46 -3.08 33.68
C LEU A 336 -7.56 -1.59 34.02
N ALA A 337 -6.43 -0.89 34.08
CA ALA A 337 -6.38 0.55 34.38
C ALA A 337 -6.73 1.46 33.18
N SER A 338 -6.75 0.94 31.95
CA SER A 338 -7.00 1.77 30.76
C SER A 338 -8.47 2.20 30.66
N ASP A 339 -8.74 3.50 30.60
CA ASP A 339 -10.07 4.04 30.29
C ASP A 339 -10.30 4.24 28.77
N MET A 340 -9.31 3.88 27.96
CA MET A 340 -9.34 3.98 26.49
C MET A 340 -9.89 2.72 25.81
N ILE A 341 -9.93 1.59 26.53
CA ILE A 341 -10.37 0.29 26.03
C ILE A 341 -11.68 -0.10 26.69
N GLU A 342 -12.64 -0.59 25.91
CA GLU A 342 -13.94 -1.06 26.37
C GLU A 342 -13.80 -2.28 27.31
N ASP A 343 -14.55 -2.28 28.43
CA ASP A 343 -14.37 -3.28 29.50
C ASP A 343 -14.55 -4.72 29.03
N ARG A 344 -15.46 -4.98 28.08
CA ARG A 344 -15.68 -6.32 27.51
C ARG A 344 -14.44 -6.92 26.81
N PHE A 345 -13.48 -6.09 26.40
CA PHE A 345 -12.23 -6.51 25.76
C PHE A 345 -11.04 -6.54 26.73
N LYS A 346 -11.23 -6.17 28.00
CA LYS A 346 -10.20 -6.25 29.05
C LYS A 346 -10.07 -7.65 29.63
N ASN A 347 -9.82 -8.63 28.77
CA ASN A 347 -9.62 -10.01 29.19
C ASN A 347 -8.40 -10.63 28.51
N GLU A 348 -7.81 -11.61 29.19
CA GLU A 348 -6.59 -12.29 28.75
C GLU A 348 -6.75 -12.95 27.38
N ALA A 349 -7.86 -13.67 27.17
CA ALA A 349 -8.07 -14.43 25.94
C ALA A 349 -8.05 -13.51 24.71
N PHE A 350 -8.79 -12.41 24.77
CA PHE A 350 -8.78 -11.39 23.72
C PHE A 350 -7.41 -10.72 23.61
N PHE A 351 -6.77 -10.37 24.73
CA PHE A 351 -5.45 -9.77 24.72
C PHE A 351 -4.41 -10.65 24.02
N MET A 352 -4.42 -11.97 24.27
CA MET A 352 -3.47 -12.91 23.68
C MET A 352 -3.73 -13.15 22.20
N GLU A 353 -4.99 -13.18 21.79
CA GLU A 353 -5.36 -13.26 20.38
C GLU A 353 -4.89 -12.01 19.63
N GLU A 354 -4.99 -10.85 20.26
CA GLU A 354 -4.72 -9.54 19.66
C GLU A 354 -3.43 -8.89 20.14
N TYR A 355 -2.49 -9.73 20.56
CA TYR A 355 -1.35 -9.36 21.39
C TYR A 355 -0.53 -8.19 20.85
N ARG A 356 -0.33 -8.09 19.52
CA ARG A 356 0.44 -7.00 18.93
C ARG A 356 -0.32 -5.66 18.87
N TYR A 357 -1.64 -5.67 18.74
CA TYR A 357 -2.44 -4.43 18.76
C TYR A 357 -2.63 -3.95 20.18
N MET A 358 -3.05 -4.86 21.07
CA MET A 358 -3.40 -4.50 22.44
C MET A 358 -2.22 -3.86 23.17
N ARG A 359 -1.00 -4.40 23.05
CA ARG A 359 0.22 -3.78 23.59
C ARG A 359 0.43 -2.34 23.14
N SER A 360 0.05 -2.01 21.89
CA SER A 360 0.21 -0.67 21.34
C SER A 360 -0.86 0.25 21.90
N LEU A 361 -2.10 -0.23 21.97
CA LEU A 361 -3.24 0.52 22.52
C LEU A 361 -3.09 0.85 24.01
N LEU A 362 -2.34 0.06 24.78
CA LEU A 362 -2.00 0.39 26.17
C LEU A 362 -1.19 1.68 26.34
N HIS A 363 -0.71 2.28 25.24
CA HIS A 363 -0.02 3.57 25.27
C HIS A 363 -0.99 4.76 25.13
N LEU A 364 -2.25 4.52 24.78
CA LEU A 364 -3.28 5.56 24.69
C LEU A 364 -3.65 6.08 26.07
N LYS A 365 -3.60 7.40 26.22
CA LYS A 365 -3.90 8.21 27.41
C LYS A 365 -4.33 9.60 26.94
N GLU A 366 -4.86 10.43 27.84
CA GLU A 366 -5.33 11.79 27.54
C GLU A 366 -4.29 12.67 26.85
N LYS A 367 -3.00 12.45 27.11
CA LYS A 367 -1.88 13.16 26.45
C LYS A 367 -1.06 12.27 25.53
N SER A 368 -1.68 11.29 24.89
CA SER A 368 -0.97 10.50 23.86
C SER A 368 -1.86 10.15 22.70
N ARG A 369 -1.26 10.04 21.52
CA ARG A 369 -1.92 9.59 20.30
C ARG A 369 -1.15 8.42 19.69
N LEU A 370 -1.89 7.53 19.06
CA LEU A 370 -1.33 6.43 18.28
C LEU A 370 -1.77 6.56 16.82
N LEU A 371 -0.80 6.81 15.94
CA LEU A 371 -0.97 6.79 14.50
C LEU A 371 -0.52 5.42 13.97
N VAL A 372 -1.37 4.76 13.19
CA VAL A 372 -1.05 3.49 12.54
C VAL A 372 -1.15 3.67 11.03
N LEU A 373 0.00 3.63 10.37
CA LEU A 373 0.11 3.80 8.92
C LEU A 373 0.03 2.43 8.22
N LEU A 374 -0.91 2.30 7.30
CA LEU A 374 -1.30 1.05 6.64
C LEU A 374 -1.35 1.27 5.11
N PRO A 375 -0.94 0.31 4.28
CA PRO A 375 -1.07 0.44 2.82
C PRO A 375 -2.52 0.32 2.37
N ARG A 376 -2.91 1.04 1.31
CA ARG A 376 -4.25 1.01 0.74
C ARG A 376 -4.70 -0.41 0.40
N GLU A 377 -3.84 -1.20 -0.21
CA GLU A 377 -4.19 -2.56 -0.66
C GLU A 377 -4.11 -3.64 0.44
N ASN A 378 -3.64 -3.30 1.66
CA ASN A 378 -3.58 -4.27 2.76
C ASN A 378 -4.90 -4.29 3.56
N PHE A 379 -5.96 -4.79 2.92
CA PHE A 379 -7.33 -4.77 3.46
C PHE A 379 -7.48 -5.44 4.81
N GLN A 380 -6.78 -6.55 5.05
CA GLN A 380 -6.88 -7.28 6.31
C GLN A 380 -6.38 -6.43 7.49
N LEU A 381 -5.27 -5.71 7.32
CA LEU A 381 -4.76 -4.81 8.37
C LEU A 381 -5.66 -3.60 8.57
N ARG A 382 -6.17 -3.00 7.49
CA ARG A 382 -7.09 -1.85 7.56
C ARG A 382 -8.39 -2.22 8.27
N GLU A 383 -9.02 -3.31 7.86
CA GLU A 383 -10.22 -3.86 8.52
C GLU A 383 -10.00 -4.06 10.01
N LYS A 384 -8.85 -4.65 10.37
CA LYS A 384 -8.53 -4.89 11.76
C LYS A 384 -8.40 -3.58 12.52
N ALA A 385 -7.67 -2.60 11.99
CA ALA A 385 -7.49 -1.30 12.64
C ALA A 385 -8.83 -0.58 12.86
N LEU A 386 -9.73 -0.65 11.88
CA LEU A 386 -11.08 -0.09 11.98
C LEU A 386 -11.92 -0.82 13.00
N TYR A 387 -11.90 -2.16 13.02
CA TYR A 387 -12.57 -2.95 14.05
C TYR A 387 -12.11 -2.52 15.46
N PHE A 388 -10.80 -2.32 15.66
CA PHE A 388 -10.28 -1.82 16.94
C PHE A 388 -10.83 -0.44 17.29
N LYS A 389 -10.81 0.48 16.34
CA LYS A 389 -11.36 1.82 16.51
C LYS A 389 -12.84 1.76 16.87
N ASP A 390 -13.65 1.03 16.11
CA ASP A 390 -15.11 1.11 16.17
C ASP A 390 -15.74 0.22 17.23
N HIS A 391 -15.01 -0.80 17.71
CA HIS A 391 -15.57 -1.77 18.64
C HIS A 391 -14.78 -1.95 19.92
N VAL A 392 -13.44 -1.86 19.88
CA VAL A 392 -12.58 -2.16 21.04
C VAL A 392 -12.27 -0.92 21.88
N LEU A 393 -12.17 0.25 21.24
CA LEU A 393 -11.89 1.51 21.94
C LEU A 393 -13.16 2.20 22.40
N THR A 394 -13.07 2.81 23.59
CA THR A 394 -14.07 3.75 24.11
C THR A 394 -14.10 5.00 23.25
N GLU A 395 -15.10 5.87 23.44
CA GLU A 395 -15.17 7.16 22.73
C GLU A 395 -13.87 7.97 22.90
N LYS A 396 -13.36 8.06 24.13
CA LYS A 396 -12.04 8.64 24.42
C LYS A 396 -10.95 7.95 23.62
N GLY A 397 -10.85 6.62 23.68
CA GLY A 397 -9.82 5.88 22.94
C GLY A 397 -9.82 6.16 21.44
N ARG A 398 -11.01 6.34 20.83
CA ARG A 398 -11.16 6.63 19.40
C ARG A 398 -10.61 7.97 18.98
N GLU A 399 -10.69 8.99 19.84
CA GLU A 399 -10.14 10.33 19.59
C GLU A 399 -8.61 10.34 19.59
N HIS A 400 -7.99 9.36 20.25
CA HIS A 400 -6.54 9.22 20.35
C HIS A 400 -5.94 8.19 19.38
N PHE A 401 -6.78 7.47 18.61
CA PHE A 401 -6.35 6.42 17.69
C PHE A 401 -6.64 6.75 16.21
N TYR A 402 -5.56 6.80 15.43
CA TYR A 402 -5.56 7.28 14.04
C TYR A 402 -5.04 6.18 13.10
N PRO A 403 -5.91 5.24 12.64
CA PRO A 403 -5.58 4.36 11.54
C PRO A 403 -5.65 5.14 10.23
N VAL A 404 -4.56 5.17 9.46
CA VAL A 404 -4.41 6.03 8.28
C VAL A 404 -3.72 5.30 7.13
N VAL A 405 -4.04 5.70 5.90
CA VAL A 405 -3.50 5.08 4.68
C VAL A 405 -2.22 5.78 4.23
N TRP A 406 -1.14 5.04 4.03
CA TRP A 406 0.17 5.56 3.62
C TRP A 406 0.09 6.46 2.38
N GLU A 407 -0.56 5.97 1.34
CA GLU A 407 -0.66 6.64 0.05
C GLU A 407 -1.40 7.97 0.18
N GLU A 408 -2.44 8.05 1.01
CA GLU A 408 -3.21 9.28 1.25
C GLU A 408 -2.42 10.30 2.06
N VAL A 409 -1.63 9.84 3.03
CA VAL A 409 -0.72 10.68 3.79
C VAL A 409 0.35 11.26 2.86
N ILE A 410 0.94 10.45 1.98
CA ILE A 410 1.96 10.92 1.04
C ILE A 410 1.35 11.94 0.06
N ASP A 411 0.20 11.65 -0.53
CA ASP A 411 -0.45 12.56 -1.48
C ASP A 411 -0.85 13.88 -0.82
N SER A 412 -1.32 13.84 0.42
CA SER A 412 -1.67 15.05 1.18
C SER A 412 -0.42 15.84 1.59
N LEU A 413 0.64 15.15 2.01
CA LEU A 413 1.92 15.75 2.38
C LEU A 413 2.55 16.49 1.21
N LEU A 414 2.56 15.88 0.01
CA LEU A 414 3.10 16.49 -1.21
C LEU A 414 2.49 17.85 -1.54
N ASN A 415 1.22 18.09 -1.16
CA ASN A 415 0.56 19.38 -1.34
C ASN A 415 0.94 20.43 -0.29
N GLN A 416 1.61 20.04 0.80
CA GLN A 416 2.03 20.92 1.89
C GLN A 416 3.53 21.18 1.94
N LEU A 417 4.35 20.34 1.29
CA LEU A 417 5.79 20.50 1.28
C LEU A 417 6.21 21.76 0.51
N SER A 418 7.18 22.49 1.08
CA SER A 418 7.77 23.66 0.44
C SER A 418 9.11 23.35 -0.21
N ASP A 419 9.86 22.35 0.27
CA ASP A 419 11.12 21.89 -0.33
C ASP A 419 10.88 21.05 -1.62
N PRO A 420 11.36 21.52 -2.80
CA PRO A 420 11.16 20.80 -4.06
C PRO A 420 11.95 19.48 -4.17
N GLU A 421 13.12 19.39 -3.53
CA GLU A 421 13.92 18.16 -3.50
C GLU A 421 13.21 17.09 -2.67
N LEU A 422 12.65 17.48 -1.54
CA LEU A 422 11.86 16.59 -0.68
C LEU A 422 10.57 16.15 -1.38
N SER A 423 9.89 17.08 -2.07
CA SER A 423 8.71 16.76 -2.88
C SER A 423 9.04 15.71 -3.96
N ARG A 424 10.16 15.90 -4.68
CA ARG A 424 10.67 14.92 -5.65
C ARG A 424 10.99 13.59 -4.99
N TYR A 425 11.64 13.60 -3.82
CA TYR A 425 11.99 12.38 -3.09
C TYR A 425 10.76 11.52 -2.78
N TYR A 426 9.68 12.12 -2.26
CA TYR A 426 8.45 11.37 -1.99
C TYR A 426 7.76 10.89 -3.26
N GLU A 427 7.68 11.75 -4.29
CA GLU A 427 6.96 11.44 -5.51
C GLU A 427 7.68 10.42 -6.40
N THR A 428 9.01 10.34 -6.33
CA THR A 428 9.81 9.38 -7.11
C THR A 428 10.39 8.31 -6.22
N GLU A 429 11.37 8.63 -5.37
CA GLU A 429 12.20 7.61 -4.71
C GLU A 429 11.41 6.76 -3.71
N LEU A 430 10.58 7.38 -2.87
CA LEU A 430 9.76 6.66 -1.89
C LEU A 430 8.64 5.88 -2.58
N LYS A 431 7.85 6.54 -3.44
CA LYS A 431 6.73 5.89 -4.16
C LYS A 431 7.22 4.76 -5.07
N ASP A 432 8.30 4.95 -5.83
CA ASP A 432 8.85 3.92 -6.72
C ASP A 432 9.30 2.69 -5.96
N LYS A 433 9.81 2.86 -4.73
CA LYS A 433 10.25 1.73 -3.93
C LYS A 433 9.10 1.01 -3.22
N TYR A 434 8.10 1.73 -2.70
CA TYR A 434 7.13 1.15 -1.76
C TYR A 434 5.68 1.12 -2.26
N PHE A 435 5.31 1.92 -3.26
CA PHE A 435 3.89 2.12 -3.60
C PHE A 435 3.56 2.01 -5.08
N ARG A 436 4.54 1.74 -5.97
CA ARG A 436 4.36 1.55 -7.42
C ARG A 436 4.74 0.13 -7.86
N TYR A 437 4.04 -0.88 -7.32
CA TYR A 437 4.34 -2.31 -7.49
C TYR A 437 3.72 -3.00 -8.71
#